data_AF-A0AAN5CR28-F1
#
_entry.id   AF-A0AAN5CR28-F1
#
_cell.length_a   1.000
_cell.length_b   1.000
_cell.length_c   1.000
_cell.angle_alpha   90.00
_cell.angle_beta   90.00
_cell.angle_gamma   90.00
#
_symmetry.space_group_name_H-M   'P 1'
#
loop_
_entity.id
_entity.type
_entity.pdbx_description
1 polymer ?
#
loop_
_entity_poly.entity_id
_entity_poly.type
_entity_poly.pdbx_seq_one_letter_code
_entity_poly.pdbx_strand_id
1 'polypeptide(L)'
;LVSCSDLCLPCPRGTYQDERGSATCKRCRENHFTAAPGATGEKESYIFKRITFKGDDNCSWNAICTDFEDDIDEPRFECRCRPGFRGNGTYCSEYGRTLRFSSGLISFSIRDSAECYCADDFYTGERCEQLRIAPPFKVGKLIATIGTIVSIMIVVVVAVIFIIKRRATRV
;
A
#
# COMPACT_ATOMS: atom_id res chain seq x y z
N LEU A 1 8.97 28.71 -21.41
CA LEU A 1 7.60 28.39 -20.96
C LEU A 1 7.03 27.44 -22.00
N VAL A 2 6.79 26.18 -21.64
CA VAL A 2 6.21 25.17 -22.56
C VAL A 2 4.69 25.33 -22.47
N SER A 3 4.04 25.62 -23.59
CA SER A 3 2.59 25.73 -23.67
C SER A 3 1.98 24.33 -23.51
N CYS A 4 0.81 24.19 -22.89
CA CYS A 4 0.10 22.89 -22.81
C CYS A 4 -0.22 22.31 -24.22
N SER A 5 -0.13 23.15 -25.26
CA SER A 5 -0.20 22.77 -26.68
C SER A 5 1.05 22.07 -27.23
N ASP A 6 2.18 22.10 -26.51
CA ASP A 6 3.46 21.49 -26.94
C ASP A 6 3.67 20.10 -26.31
N LEU A 7 2.71 19.61 -25.51
CA LEU A 7 2.77 18.27 -24.93
C LEU A 7 2.13 17.28 -25.91
N CYS A 8 2.95 16.41 -26.51
CA CYS A 8 2.44 15.31 -27.32
C CYS A 8 1.55 14.40 -26.46
N LEU A 9 0.24 14.48 -26.67
CA LEU A 9 -0.72 13.59 -26.01
C LEU A 9 -0.53 12.18 -26.56
N PRO A 10 -0.39 11.16 -25.70
CA PRO A 10 -0.22 9.79 -26.15
C PRO A 10 -1.48 9.30 -26.87
N CYS A 11 -1.31 8.59 -27.98
CA CYS A 11 -2.43 8.02 -28.71
C CYS A 11 -3.25 7.06 -27.82
N PRO A 12 -4.60 7.14 -27.85
CA PRO A 12 -5.44 6.23 -27.08
C PRO A 12 -5.26 4.79 -27.56
N ARG A 13 -5.63 3.85 -26.70
CA ARG A 13 -5.52 2.43 -27.03
C ARG A 13 -6.29 2.07 -28.31
N GLY A 14 -5.75 1.14 -29.10
CA GLY A 14 -6.27 0.79 -30.42
C GLY A 14 -5.83 1.73 -31.54
N THR A 15 -5.04 2.75 -31.21
CA THR A 15 -4.44 3.65 -32.18
C THR A 15 -2.95 3.80 -31.91
N TYR A 16 -2.20 4.17 -32.95
CA TYR A 16 -0.76 4.38 -32.90
C TYR A 16 -0.38 5.61 -33.72
N GLN A 17 0.81 6.16 -33.48
CA GLN A 17 1.38 7.21 -34.33
C GLN A 17 2.90 7.04 -34.46
N ASP A 18 3.33 6.70 -35.65
CA ASP A 18 4.73 6.47 -36.05
C ASP A 18 5.44 7.73 -36.57
N GLU A 19 4.69 8.77 -36.95
CA GLU A 19 5.21 10.04 -37.43
C GLU A 19 5.36 11.07 -36.29
N ARG A 20 6.58 11.57 -36.11
CA ARG A 20 6.87 12.58 -35.08
C ARG A 20 6.13 13.89 -35.37
N GLY A 21 5.47 14.44 -34.35
CA GLY A 21 4.78 15.73 -34.42
C GLY A 21 3.38 15.68 -35.01
N SER A 22 2.87 14.50 -35.37
CA SER A 22 1.49 14.35 -35.84
C SER A 22 0.50 14.27 -34.68
N ALA A 23 -0.59 15.05 -34.77
CA ALA A 23 -1.65 15.08 -33.76
C ALA A 23 -2.76 14.03 -33.99
N THR A 24 -2.70 13.29 -35.11
CA THR A 24 -3.77 12.35 -35.50
C THR A 24 -3.32 10.92 -35.30
N CYS A 25 -4.01 10.11 -34.51
CA CYS A 25 -3.64 8.71 -34.31
C CYS A 25 -4.20 7.79 -35.41
N LYS A 26 -3.34 6.95 -35.98
CA LYS A 26 -3.71 5.92 -36.96
C LYS A 26 -4.38 4.76 -36.24
N ARG A 27 -5.46 4.21 -36.80
CA ARG A 27 -6.09 3.01 -36.24
C ARG A 27 -5.23 1.78 -36.52
N CYS A 28 -5.20 0.86 -35.56
CA CYS A 28 -4.63 -0.47 -35.78
C CYS A 28 -5.44 -1.21 -36.87
N ARG A 29 -4.79 -2.14 -37.58
CA ARG A 29 -5.47 -3.05 -38.52
C ARG A 29 -6.59 -3.83 -37.81
N GLU A 30 -7.52 -4.34 -38.59
CA GLU A 30 -8.57 -5.22 -38.08
C GLU A 30 -7.97 -6.35 -37.23
N ASN A 31 -8.62 -6.62 -36.09
CA ASN A 31 -8.15 -7.58 -35.09
C ASN A 31 -6.77 -7.25 -34.50
N HIS A 32 -6.37 -5.97 -34.40
CA HIS A 32 -5.18 -5.56 -33.65
C HIS A 32 -5.52 -4.43 -32.68
N PHE A 33 -4.84 -4.37 -31.54
CA PHE A 33 -5.03 -3.31 -30.55
C PHE A 33 -3.73 -3.04 -29.78
N THR A 34 -3.54 -1.83 -29.28
CA THR A 34 -2.38 -1.46 -28.46
C THR A 34 -2.73 -1.60 -26.97
N ALA A 35 -1.96 -2.40 -26.23
CA ALA A 35 -2.24 -2.67 -24.81
C ALA A 35 -2.09 -1.43 -23.91
N ALA A 36 -1.25 -0.48 -24.33
CA ALA A 36 -1.01 0.78 -23.63
C ALA A 36 -1.19 1.98 -24.59
N PRO A 37 -1.58 3.15 -24.06
CA PRO A 37 -1.58 4.39 -24.83
C PRO A 37 -0.16 4.80 -25.24
N GLY A 38 -0.05 5.54 -26.35
CA GLY A 38 1.23 6.08 -26.83
C GLY A 38 2.03 5.14 -27.73
N ALA A 39 1.38 4.15 -28.35
CA ALA A 39 2.05 3.26 -29.30
C ALA A 39 2.61 4.03 -30.50
N THR A 40 3.85 3.72 -30.86
CA THR A 40 4.63 4.40 -31.90
C THR A 40 4.80 3.57 -33.17
N GLY A 41 4.18 2.39 -33.23
CA GLY A 41 4.19 1.58 -34.44
C GLY A 41 3.09 0.55 -34.49
N GLU A 42 2.72 0.17 -35.71
CA GLU A 42 1.74 -0.89 -35.99
C GLU A 42 2.18 -2.26 -35.44
N LYS A 43 3.50 -2.49 -35.31
CA LYS A 43 4.06 -3.72 -34.74
C LYS A 43 3.97 -3.79 -33.21
N GLU A 44 3.71 -2.65 -32.55
CA GLU A 44 3.37 -2.59 -31.12
C GLU A 44 1.88 -2.85 -30.88
N SER A 45 1.11 -3.05 -31.95
CA SER A 45 -0.27 -3.52 -31.89
C SER A 45 -0.29 -5.04 -31.79
N TYR A 46 -0.81 -5.52 -30.68
CA TYR A 46 -1.01 -6.95 -30.44
C TYR A 46 -2.12 -7.43 -31.36
N ILE A 47 -1.89 -8.55 -32.07
CA ILE A 47 -2.96 -9.29 -32.74
C ILE A 47 -3.95 -9.70 -31.66
N PHE A 48 -5.22 -9.36 -31.86
CA PHE A 48 -6.37 -10.03 -31.27
C PHE A 48 -6.36 -11.46 -31.80
N LYS A 49 -5.45 -12.30 -31.27
CA LYS A 49 -5.41 -13.71 -31.62
C LYS A 49 -6.59 -14.31 -30.89
N ARG A 50 -7.71 -14.34 -31.60
CA ARG A 50 -8.81 -15.24 -31.30
C ARG A 50 -8.28 -16.65 -31.58
N ILE A 51 -7.43 -17.18 -30.70
CA ILE A 51 -7.27 -18.63 -30.61
C ILE A 51 -8.63 -19.09 -30.10
N THR A 52 -9.44 -19.54 -31.06
CA THR A 52 -10.53 -20.47 -30.84
C THR A 52 -11.34 -20.23 -29.57
N PHE A 53 -12.20 -19.20 -29.59
CA PHE A 53 -13.50 -19.34 -28.94
C PHE A 53 -14.23 -20.47 -29.69
N LYS A 54 -13.94 -21.73 -29.36
CA LYS A 54 -15.02 -22.70 -29.26
C LYS A 54 -15.68 -22.30 -27.95
N GLY A 55 -16.67 -21.43 -28.05
CA GLY A 55 -17.17 -20.67 -26.93
C GLY A 55 -17.75 -21.55 -25.84
N ASP A 56 -16.97 -21.75 -24.77
CA ASP A 56 -17.41 -22.38 -23.52
C ASP A 56 -16.51 -22.03 -22.32
N ASP A 57 -15.45 -21.23 -22.46
CA ASP A 57 -14.72 -20.73 -21.29
C ASP A 57 -15.49 -19.56 -20.65
N ASN A 58 -16.36 -19.89 -19.71
CA ASN A 58 -17.15 -18.96 -18.91
C ASN A 58 -16.30 -18.19 -17.87
N CYS A 59 -15.00 -18.02 -18.11
CA CYS A 59 -14.10 -17.31 -17.20
C CYS A 59 -14.54 -15.83 -17.07
N SER A 60 -14.41 -15.30 -15.85
CA SER A 60 -14.72 -13.92 -15.54
C SER A 60 -13.81 -12.96 -16.31
N TRP A 61 -14.27 -11.75 -16.61
CA TRP A 61 -13.41 -10.69 -17.16
C TRP A 61 -12.21 -10.36 -16.25
N ASN A 62 -12.35 -10.63 -14.95
CA ASN A 62 -11.30 -10.52 -13.92
C ASN A 62 -10.57 -11.83 -13.63
N ALA A 63 -10.62 -12.82 -14.52
CA ALA A 63 -9.86 -14.06 -14.41
C ALA A 63 -8.73 -14.12 -15.45
N ILE A 64 -7.86 -15.10 -15.24
CA ILE A 64 -6.83 -15.57 -16.16
C ILE A 64 -7.27 -16.99 -16.56
N CYS A 65 -7.37 -17.23 -17.86
CA CYS A 65 -7.63 -18.56 -18.41
C CYS A 65 -6.28 -19.24 -18.66
N THR A 66 -6.11 -20.46 -18.15
CA THR A 66 -4.92 -21.29 -18.40
C THR A 66 -5.36 -22.56 -19.11
N ASP A 67 -4.91 -22.73 -20.34
CA ASP A 67 -5.16 -23.92 -21.15
C ASP A 67 -4.10 -25.00 -20.81
N PHE A 68 -4.52 -26.26 -20.69
CA PHE A 68 -3.62 -27.40 -20.52
C PHE A 68 -3.52 -28.20 -21.82
N GLU A 69 -2.44 -28.97 -21.99
CA GLU A 69 -2.30 -29.85 -23.16
C GLU A 69 -3.40 -30.92 -23.14
N ASP A 70 -4.17 -30.98 -24.21
CA ASP A 70 -5.37 -31.81 -24.33
C ASP A 70 -5.04 -33.28 -24.59
N ASP A 71 -5.51 -34.18 -23.73
CA ASP A 71 -5.61 -35.61 -24.03
C ASP A 71 -6.86 -35.84 -24.91
N ILE A 72 -6.70 -35.65 -26.24
CA ILE A 72 -7.53 -36.03 -27.42
C ILE A 72 -9.09 -35.92 -27.38
N ASP A 73 -9.78 -35.90 -26.23
CA ASP A 73 -11.26 -35.90 -26.18
C ASP A 73 -11.89 -34.94 -25.16
N GLU A 74 -11.13 -34.17 -24.37
CA GLU A 74 -11.73 -33.16 -23.46
C GLU A 74 -10.83 -31.92 -23.28
N PRO A 75 -11.28 -30.72 -23.70
CA PRO A 75 -10.49 -29.51 -23.52
C PRO A 75 -10.43 -29.14 -22.02
N ARG A 76 -9.23 -29.13 -21.45
CA ARG A 76 -9.04 -28.77 -20.03
C ARG A 76 -8.53 -27.35 -19.92
N PHE A 77 -9.37 -26.47 -19.35
CA PHE A 77 -8.98 -25.11 -18.99
C PHE A 77 -9.30 -24.81 -17.52
N GLU A 78 -8.49 -23.97 -16.88
CA GLU A 78 -8.71 -23.50 -15.51
C GLU A 78 -8.82 -21.97 -15.48
N CYS A 79 -9.95 -21.47 -14.96
CA CYS A 79 -10.14 -20.05 -14.68
C CYS A 79 -9.62 -19.71 -13.28
N ARG A 80 -8.66 -18.79 -13.17
CA ARG A 80 -8.18 -18.28 -11.88
C ARG A 80 -8.36 -16.78 -11.79
N CYS A 81 -8.97 -16.27 -10.71
CA CYS A 81 -9.15 -14.83 -10.54
C CYS A 81 -7.79 -14.10 -10.52
N ARG A 82 -7.76 -12.92 -11.15
CA ARG A 82 -6.60 -12.02 -11.14
C ARG A 82 -6.30 -11.54 -9.70
N PRO A 83 -5.06 -11.14 -9.40
CA PRO A 83 -4.72 -10.54 -8.12
C PRO A 83 -5.65 -9.37 -7.77
N GLY A 84 -6.18 -9.34 -6.53
CA GLY A 84 -7.17 -8.35 -6.09
C GLY A 84 -8.62 -8.76 -6.36
N PHE A 85 -8.87 -9.94 -6.92
CA PHE A 85 -10.20 -10.48 -7.13
C PHE A 85 -10.31 -11.87 -6.50
N ARG A 86 -11.49 -12.20 -5.96
CA ARG A 86 -11.80 -13.50 -5.39
C ARG A 86 -13.11 -14.03 -5.98
N GLY A 87 -13.20 -15.34 -6.04
CA GLY A 87 -14.38 -16.03 -6.53
C GLY A 87 -14.00 -17.39 -7.12
N ASN A 88 -14.84 -17.92 -7.99
CA ASN A 88 -14.71 -19.26 -8.56
C ASN A 88 -14.05 -19.26 -9.96
N GLY A 89 -13.44 -18.14 -10.39
CA GLY A 89 -12.85 -18.00 -11.72
C GLY A 89 -13.82 -17.57 -12.81
N THR A 90 -15.12 -17.88 -12.69
CA THR A 90 -16.18 -17.46 -13.63
C THR A 90 -16.89 -16.19 -13.15
N TYR A 91 -17.00 -16.04 -11.83
CA TYR A 91 -17.38 -14.83 -11.14
C TYR A 91 -16.24 -14.41 -10.22
N CYS A 92 -15.51 -13.36 -10.59
CA CYS A 92 -14.43 -12.78 -9.81
C CYS A 92 -14.84 -11.37 -9.36
N SER A 93 -15.20 -11.23 -8.10
CA SER A 93 -15.47 -9.94 -7.47
C SER A 93 -14.22 -9.37 -6.84
N GLU A 94 -14.14 -8.06 -6.72
CA GLU A 94 -13.01 -7.40 -6.09
C GLU A 94 -12.93 -7.84 -4.62
N TYR A 95 -11.77 -8.37 -4.24
CA TYR A 95 -11.48 -8.75 -2.87
C TYR A 95 -10.26 -7.97 -2.44
N GLY A 96 -10.36 -7.40 -1.25
CA GLY A 96 -9.35 -6.59 -0.64
C GLY A 96 -7.92 -7.00 -0.96
N ARG A 97 -7.14 -6.08 -1.53
CA ARG A 97 -5.70 -6.31 -1.77
C ARG A 97 -4.92 -6.07 -0.48
N THR A 98 -3.86 -6.83 -0.23
CA THR A 98 -2.91 -6.53 0.86
C THR A 98 -1.56 -6.15 0.28
N LEU A 99 -1.10 -4.92 0.52
CA LEU A 99 0.21 -4.43 0.13
C LEU A 99 1.16 -4.49 1.33
N ARG A 100 2.37 -5.01 1.15
CA ARG A 100 3.37 -5.15 2.23
C ARG A 100 4.50 -4.14 2.02
N PHE A 101 4.85 -3.42 3.08
CA PHE A 101 5.91 -2.43 3.15
C PHE A 101 6.86 -2.75 4.31
N SER A 102 8.02 -2.11 4.37
CA SER A 102 8.94 -2.25 5.51
C SER A 102 8.39 -1.67 6.81
N SER A 103 7.46 -0.71 6.74
CA SER A 103 6.80 -0.08 7.88
C SER A 103 5.50 -0.76 8.33
N GLY A 104 4.98 -1.74 7.56
CA GLY A 104 3.70 -2.40 7.85
C GLY A 104 3.04 -3.01 6.62
N LEU A 105 1.74 -3.31 6.71
CA LEU A 105 0.92 -3.80 5.61
C LEU A 105 -0.41 -3.05 5.52
N ILE A 106 -0.90 -2.83 4.31
CA ILE A 106 -2.17 -2.15 4.02
C ILE A 106 -3.14 -3.17 3.46
N SER A 107 -4.25 -3.40 4.15
CA SER A 107 -5.36 -4.24 3.70
C SER A 107 -6.50 -3.35 3.21
N PHE A 108 -6.81 -3.42 1.93
CA PHE A 108 -7.95 -2.70 1.36
C PHE A 108 -9.22 -3.54 1.58
N SER A 109 -10.32 -2.99 2.06
CA SER A 109 -11.60 -3.71 2.23
C SER A 109 -12.64 -3.26 1.19
N ILE A 110 -13.70 -4.05 0.99
CA ILE A 110 -14.79 -3.89 0.01
C ILE A 110 -15.63 -2.59 0.13
N ARG A 111 -15.32 -1.69 1.05
CA ARG A 111 -16.06 -0.44 1.33
C ARG A 111 -15.20 0.82 1.17
N ASP A 112 -14.12 0.75 0.38
CA ASP A 112 -13.10 1.80 0.27
C ASP A 112 -12.36 2.13 1.60
N SER A 113 -12.46 1.27 2.62
CA SER A 113 -11.68 1.41 3.84
C SER A 113 -10.37 0.65 3.72
N ALA A 114 -9.26 1.39 3.64
CA ALA A 114 -7.92 0.83 3.78
C ALA A 114 -7.54 0.75 5.27
N GLU A 115 -7.39 -0.47 5.79
CA GLU A 115 -6.88 -0.71 7.14
C GLU A 115 -5.37 -0.98 7.08
N CYS A 116 -4.60 -0.16 7.79
CA CYS A 116 -3.15 -0.34 7.92
C CYS A 116 -2.82 -1.09 9.20
N TYR A 117 -1.94 -2.09 9.11
CA TYR A 117 -1.36 -2.80 10.25
C TYR A 117 0.14 -2.53 10.26
N CYS A 118 0.64 -1.84 11.29
CA CYS A 118 2.03 -1.44 11.37
C CYS A 118 2.95 -2.60 11.76
N ALA A 119 4.18 -2.57 11.24
CA ALA A 119 5.20 -3.58 11.56
C ALA A 119 5.72 -3.35 12.98
N ASP A 120 5.45 -4.32 13.87
CA ASP A 120 5.89 -4.35 15.27
C ASP A 120 5.51 -3.09 16.09
N ASP A 121 6.03 -2.98 17.30
CA ASP A 121 5.91 -1.78 18.15
C ASP A 121 6.85 -0.63 17.70
N PHE A 122 7.39 -0.67 16.47
CA PHE A 122 8.31 0.36 15.94
C PHE A 122 7.62 1.43 15.11
N TYR A 123 6.42 1.18 14.59
CA TYR A 123 5.68 2.12 13.74
C TYR A 123 4.26 2.39 14.26
N THR A 124 3.74 3.59 14.02
CA THR A 124 2.40 4.04 14.44
C THR A 124 1.85 5.10 13.49
N GLY A 125 0.61 5.55 13.71
CA GLY A 125 -0.15 6.42 12.80
C GLY A 125 -1.12 5.64 11.91
N GLU A 126 -2.07 6.34 11.27
CA GLU A 126 -3.09 5.73 10.39
C GLU A 126 -2.49 5.06 9.14
N ARG A 127 -1.27 5.46 8.74
CA ARG A 127 -0.54 4.93 7.59
C ARG A 127 0.85 4.39 7.97
N CYS A 128 1.09 4.16 9.26
CA CYS A 128 2.38 3.69 9.79
C CYS A 128 3.57 4.62 9.43
N GLU A 129 3.30 5.91 9.31
CA GLU A 129 4.28 6.93 8.91
C GLU A 129 5.14 7.45 10.07
N GLN A 130 4.76 7.15 11.32
CA GLN A 130 5.47 7.60 12.51
C GLN A 130 6.29 6.45 13.09
N LEU A 131 7.58 6.67 13.33
CA LEU A 131 8.39 5.78 14.16
C LEU A 131 7.92 5.91 15.61
N ARG A 132 7.51 4.81 16.25
CA ARG A 132 7.28 4.78 17.70
C ARG A 132 8.62 5.04 18.38
N ILE A 133 8.83 6.30 18.75
CA ILE A 133 9.78 6.65 19.79
C ILE A 133 9.22 5.99 21.05
N ALA A 134 9.92 4.99 21.58
CA ALA A 134 9.55 4.40 22.87
C ALA A 134 9.24 5.55 23.85
N PRO A 135 8.13 5.52 24.61
CA PRO A 135 7.84 6.57 25.56
C PRO A 135 9.10 6.77 26.40
N PRO A 136 9.59 8.01 26.57
CA PRO A 136 10.88 8.26 27.16
C PRO A 136 10.93 7.50 28.47
N PHE A 137 11.79 6.49 28.48
CA PHE A 137 11.84 5.41 29.45
C PHE A 137 11.70 6.00 30.87
N LYS A 138 10.51 5.92 31.45
CA LYS A 138 10.20 6.23 32.86
C LYS A 138 10.93 7.46 33.44
N VAL A 139 11.02 8.59 32.74
CA VAL A 139 11.66 9.81 33.29
C VAL A 139 10.92 10.28 34.57
N GLY A 140 9.63 10.00 34.67
CA GLY A 140 8.82 10.28 35.86
C GLY A 140 9.28 9.56 37.14
N LYS A 141 9.92 8.39 37.05
CA LYS A 141 10.44 7.70 38.25
C LYS A 141 11.72 8.36 38.78
N LEU A 142 12.57 8.89 37.91
CA LEU A 142 13.82 9.54 38.33
C LEU A 142 13.53 10.88 39.04
N ILE A 143 12.62 11.69 38.49
CA ILE A 143 12.26 13.00 39.06
C ILE A 143 11.59 12.85 40.44
N ALA A 144 10.75 11.82 40.62
CA ALA A 144 10.12 11.53 41.91
C ALA A 144 11.14 11.20 43.01
N THR A 145 12.24 10.49 42.68
CA THR A 145 13.25 10.11 43.68
C THR A 145 14.08 11.30 44.18
N ILE A 146 14.34 12.30 43.33
CA ILE A 146 15.12 13.48 43.74
C ILE A 146 14.28 14.35 44.70
N GLY A 147 12.97 14.49 44.41
CA GLY A 147 12.06 15.25 45.26
C GLY A 147 11.89 14.67 46.67
N THR A 148 11.89 13.34 46.82
CA THR A 148 11.79 12.70 48.14
C THR A 148 13.08 12.87 48.95
N ILE A 149 14.25 12.76 48.32
CA ILE A 149 15.53 12.97 49.01
C ILE A 149 15.66 14.41 49.52
N VAL A 150 15.34 15.41 48.68
CA VAL A 150 15.42 16.83 49.07
C VAL A 150 14.45 17.16 50.20
N SER A 151 13.22 16.64 50.16
CA SER A 151 12.24 16.87 51.23
C SER A 151 12.66 16.24 52.56
N ILE A 152 13.21 15.03 52.54
CA ILE A 152 13.77 14.38 53.75
C ILE A 152 14.94 15.21 54.33
N MET A 153 15.86 15.69 53.48
CA MET A 153 16.99 16.51 53.93
C MET A 153 16.54 17.80 54.61
N ILE A 154 15.52 18.47 54.08
CA ILE A 154 14.97 19.69 54.68
C ILE A 154 14.35 19.39 56.06
N VAL A 155 13.59 18.30 56.20
CA VAL A 155 12.98 17.91 57.48
C VAL A 155 14.04 17.62 58.54
N VAL A 156 15.13 16.93 58.17
CA VAL A 156 16.24 16.66 59.09
C VAL A 156 16.91 17.95 59.55
N VAL A 157 17.17 18.89 58.65
CA VAL A 157 17.78 20.19 58.99
C VAL A 157 16.89 20.97 59.97
N VAL A 158 15.58 21.04 59.70
CA VAL A 158 14.63 21.72 60.59
C VAL A 158 14.57 21.05 61.97
N ALA A 159 14.58 19.72 62.03
CA ALA A 159 14.60 18.98 63.29
C ALA A 159 15.88 19.25 64.09
N VAL A 160 17.05 19.28 63.43
CA VAL A 160 18.33 19.62 64.07
C VAL A 160 18.30 21.04 64.63
N ILE A 161 17.82 22.03 63.85
CA ILE A 161 17.68 23.41 64.31
C ILE A 161 16.76 23.50 65.53
N PHE A 162 15.63 22.78 65.52
CA PHE A 162 14.70 22.74 66.64
C PHE A 162 15.34 22.11 67.89
N ILE A 163 16.09 21.02 67.75
CA ILE A 163 16.81 20.36 68.86
C ILE A 163 17.87 21.30 69.44
N ILE A 164 18.64 22.00 68.61
CA ILE A 164 19.66 22.97 69.06
C ILE A 164 18.98 24.12 69.83
N LYS A 165 17.91 24.70 69.28
CA LYS A 165 17.16 25.77 69.94
C LYS A 165 16.57 25.32 71.28
N ARG A 166 16.02 24.11 71.35
CA ARG A 166 15.43 23.55 72.58
C ARG A 166 16.48 23.21 73.65
N ARG A 167 17.70 22.85 73.23
CA ARG A 167 18.83 22.68 74.15
C ARG A 167 19.32 24.03 74.68
N ALA A 168 19.38 25.05 73.83
CA ALA A 168 19.81 26.39 74.22
C ALA A 168 18.82 27.09 75.18
N THR A 169 17.53 26.77 75.15
CA THR A 169 16.52 27.32 76.08
C THR A 169 16.37 26.53 77.38
N ARG A 170 17.01 25.36 77.51
CA ARG A 170 16.99 24.53 78.73
C ARG A 170 18.25 24.70 79.60
N VAL A 171 19.22 25.47 79.16
CA VAL A 171 20.42 25.91 79.91
C VAL A 171 20.16 27.33 80.39
#